data_AF-A0A3N5TG83-F1
#
_entry.id   AF-A0A3N5TG83-F1
#
_cell.length_a   1.000
_cell.length_b   1.000
_cell.length_c   1.000
_cell.angle_alpha   90.00
_cell.angle_beta   90.00
_cell.angle_gamma   90.00
#
_symmetry.space_group_name_H-M   'P 1'
#
loop_
_entity.id
_entity.type
_entity.pdbx_description
1 polymer ?
#
loop_
_entity_poly.entity_id
_entity_poly.type
_entity_poly.pdbx_seq_one_letter_code
_entity_poly.pdbx_strand_id
1 'polypeptide(L)'
;MIHTKISTETLKATYGSDRLADRLLASLQDVGYDLDQLSAVDLVTFDELHVMGRRATVALGRLAGLTDSKRVLDIGCGLGGSARTLAAEFGCHVTGIDLSAEFINAARVLSERVGLADRLAFRHG
;
A
#
# COMPACT_ATOMS: atom_id res chain seq x y z
N MET A 1 19.14 7.84 -40.54
CA MET A 1 18.85 7.18 -39.24
C MET A 1 19.07 8.19 -38.14
N ILE A 2 17.99 8.77 -37.62
CA ILE A 2 18.02 9.80 -36.57
C ILE A 2 17.89 9.08 -35.22
N HIS A 3 18.98 9.03 -34.44
CA HIS A 3 18.94 8.57 -33.06
C HIS A 3 18.49 9.72 -32.17
N THR A 4 17.19 9.81 -31.92
CA THR A 4 16.66 10.72 -30.90
C THR A 4 16.97 10.12 -29.53
N LYS A 5 17.88 10.76 -28.78
CA LYS A 5 18.12 10.42 -27.36
C LYS A 5 16.83 10.69 -26.59
N ILE A 6 16.10 9.64 -26.24
CA ILE A 6 15.01 9.71 -25.27
C ILE A 6 15.65 10.00 -23.90
N SER A 7 15.32 11.13 -23.28
CA SER A 7 15.82 11.46 -21.95
C SER A 7 15.16 10.58 -20.89
N THR A 8 15.87 10.30 -19.80
CA THR A 8 15.37 9.51 -18.67
C THR A 8 14.10 10.09 -18.04
N GLU A 9 13.89 11.40 -18.17
CA GLU A 9 12.67 12.10 -17.74
C GLU A 9 11.45 11.77 -18.61
N THR A 10 11.62 11.56 -19.92
CA THR A 10 10.53 11.16 -20.83
C THR A 10 10.09 9.71 -20.59
N LEU A 11 11.00 8.83 -20.16
CA LEU A 11 10.66 7.45 -19.80
C LEU A 11 9.82 7.37 -18.52
N LYS A 12 10.09 8.22 -17.52
CA LYS A 12 9.27 8.30 -16.28
C LYS A 12 7.84 8.77 -16.54
N ALA A 13 7.63 9.68 -17.49
CA ALA A 13 6.29 10.17 -17.83
C ALA A 13 5.44 9.15 -18.62
N THR A 14 6.07 8.27 -19.40
CA THR A 14 5.37 7.32 -20.27
C THR A 14 5.03 5.99 -19.56
N TYR A 15 5.77 5.64 -18.52
CA TYR A 15 5.47 4.56 -17.57
C TYR A 15 4.87 5.10 -16.25
N GLY A 16 4.25 6.28 -16.34
CA GLY A 16 3.81 7.11 -15.23
C GLY A 16 3.19 6.36 -14.06
N SER A 17 3.70 6.71 -12.89
CA SER A 17 3.49 6.11 -11.59
C SER A 17 2.06 6.16 -11.05
N ASP A 18 1.17 6.83 -11.77
CA ASP A 18 -0.21 7.11 -11.36
C ASP A 18 -1.17 5.99 -11.76
N ARG A 19 -0.81 5.15 -12.73
CA ARG A 19 -1.74 4.14 -13.29
C ARG A 19 -1.92 2.90 -12.40
N LEU A 20 -1.04 2.63 -11.45
CA LEU A 20 -1.16 1.40 -10.66
C LEU A 20 -2.37 1.43 -9.74
N ALA A 21 -2.55 2.53 -9.01
CA ALA A 21 -3.71 2.73 -8.14
C ALA A 21 -5.01 2.65 -8.95
N ASP A 22 -5.08 3.37 -10.07
CA ASP A 22 -6.25 3.36 -10.96
C ASP A 22 -6.57 1.97 -11.50
N ARG A 23 -5.56 1.22 -11.94
CA ARG A 23 -5.76 -0.16 -12.41
C ARG A 23 -6.24 -1.10 -11.31
N LEU A 24 -5.70 -0.96 -10.10
CA LEU A 24 -6.14 -1.76 -8.95
C LEU A 24 -7.60 -1.46 -8.60
N LEU A 25 -7.96 -0.18 -8.52
CA LEU A 25 -9.34 0.24 -8.25
C LEU A 25 -10.31 -0.21 -9.35
N ALA A 26 -9.94 -0.05 -10.62
CA ALA A 26 -10.73 -0.55 -11.74
C ALA A 26 -10.91 -2.09 -11.67
N SER A 27 -9.85 -2.83 -11.33
CA SER A 27 -9.94 -4.29 -11.19
C SER A 27 -10.84 -4.71 -10.03
N LEU A 28 -10.84 -3.97 -8.91
CA LEU A 28 -11.75 -4.22 -7.79
C LEU A 28 -13.21 -3.97 -8.20
N GLN A 29 -13.48 -2.90 -8.95
CA GLN A 29 -14.81 -2.62 -9.51
C GLN A 29 -15.27 -3.70 -10.49
N ASP A 30 -14.39 -4.15 -11.38
CA ASP A 30 -14.71 -5.20 -12.37
C ASP A 30 -15.09 -6.53 -11.70
N VAL A 31 -14.58 -6.80 -10.50
CA VAL A 31 -14.89 -7.99 -9.69
C VAL A 31 -16.10 -7.75 -8.75
N GLY A 32 -16.67 -6.54 -8.75
CA GLY A 32 -17.94 -6.21 -8.08
C GLY A 32 -17.82 -5.57 -6.70
N TYR A 33 -16.63 -5.08 -6.31
CA TYR A 33 -16.48 -4.32 -5.07
C TYR A 33 -17.02 -2.88 -5.23
N ASP A 34 -17.69 -2.40 -4.19
CA ASP A 34 -18.04 -0.98 -4.04
C ASP A 34 -16.84 -0.22 -3.45
N LEU A 35 -16.25 0.67 -4.24
CA LEU A 35 -15.06 1.43 -3.83
C LEU A 35 -15.31 2.42 -2.69
N ASP A 36 -16.57 2.75 -2.41
CA ASP A 36 -16.95 3.67 -1.34
C ASP A 36 -17.27 2.93 -0.04
N GLN A 37 -17.26 1.60 -0.05
CA GLN A 37 -17.49 0.72 1.12
C GLN A 37 -16.37 -0.31 1.32
N LEU A 38 -15.20 -0.07 0.72
CA LEU A 38 -14.03 -0.95 0.86
C LEU A 38 -13.52 -1.01 2.30
N SER A 39 -13.25 -2.22 2.78
CA SER A 39 -12.54 -2.46 4.04
C SER A 39 -11.10 -2.91 3.82
N ALA A 40 -10.26 -2.77 4.85
CA ALA A 40 -8.89 -3.28 4.80
C ALA A 40 -8.83 -4.81 4.60
N VAL A 41 -9.87 -5.55 5.00
CA VAL A 41 -9.92 -7.01 4.83
C VAL A 41 -10.13 -7.40 3.37
N ASP A 42 -10.88 -6.60 2.61
CA ASP A 42 -11.16 -6.86 1.19
C ASP A 42 -9.90 -6.78 0.32
N LEU A 43 -8.92 -5.97 0.74
CA LEU A 43 -7.68 -5.76 -0.01
C LEU A 43 -6.60 -6.80 0.26
N VAL A 44 -6.69 -7.56 1.36
CA VAL A 44 -5.65 -8.49 1.83
C VAL A 44 -5.22 -9.48 0.75
N THR A 45 -6.17 -9.97 -0.07
CA THR A 45 -5.88 -10.92 -1.16
C THR A 45 -5.04 -10.31 -2.28
N PHE A 46 -5.03 -8.98 -2.41
CA PHE A 46 -4.39 -8.25 -3.52
C PHE A 46 -3.09 -7.54 -3.11
N ASP A 47 -2.92 -7.17 -1.85
CA ASP A 47 -1.89 -6.23 -1.44
C ASP A 47 -0.87 -6.76 -0.41
N GLU A 48 -1.06 -7.96 0.14
CA GLU A 48 -0.11 -8.61 1.03
C GLU A 48 0.82 -9.56 0.27
N LEU A 49 1.84 -8.97 -0.36
CA LEU A 49 2.77 -9.64 -1.25
C LEU A 49 3.90 -10.42 -0.52
N HIS A 50 3.62 -11.02 0.64
CA HIS A 50 4.63 -11.73 1.44
C HIS A 50 4.17 -13.11 1.93
N VAL A 51 5.15 -13.99 2.19
CA VAL A 51 4.91 -15.35 2.68
C VAL A 51 4.16 -15.29 4.02
N MET A 52 3.18 -16.21 4.18
CA MET A 52 2.26 -16.32 5.32
C MET A 52 1.21 -15.19 5.49
N GLY A 53 1.26 -14.13 4.70
CA GLY A 53 0.26 -13.05 4.64
C GLY A 53 -0.19 -12.54 6.01
N ARG A 54 -1.47 -12.18 6.12
CA ARG A 54 -2.08 -11.48 7.26
C ARG A 54 -1.83 -12.18 8.59
N ARG A 55 -1.84 -13.52 8.56
CA ARG A 55 -1.66 -14.36 9.74
C ARG A 55 -0.29 -14.13 10.38
N ALA A 56 0.77 -14.03 9.58
CA ALA A 56 2.10 -13.73 10.11
C ALA A 56 2.18 -12.30 10.63
N THR A 57 1.61 -11.33 9.91
CA THR A 57 1.58 -9.92 10.33
C THR A 57 0.90 -9.74 11.70
N VAL A 58 -0.26 -10.36 11.89
CA VAL A 58 -0.99 -10.32 13.17
C VAL A 58 -0.22 -11.06 14.27
N ALA A 59 0.36 -12.22 13.98
CA ALA A 59 1.14 -12.97 14.97
C ALA A 59 2.37 -12.19 15.45
N LEU A 60 3.10 -11.55 14.52
CA LEU A 60 4.24 -10.70 14.85
C LEU A 60 3.81 -9.45 15.64
N GLY A 61 2.70 -8.82 15.25
CA GLY A 61 2.15 -7.67 16.00
C GLY A 61 1.79 -8.01 17.44
N ARG A 62 1.19 -9.19 17.68
CA ARG A 62 0.91 -9.69 19.03
C ARG A 62 2.18 -9.96 19.82
N LEU A 63 3.16 -10.62 19.20
CA LEU A 63 4.44 -10.92 19.85
C LEU A 63 5.21 -9.64 20.22
N ALA A 64 5.14 -8.62 19.36
CA ALA A 64 5.74 -7.31 19.60
C ALA A 64 4.95 -6.45 20.61
N GLY A 65 3.78 -6.89 21.07
CA GLY A 65 2.93 -6.14 21.99
C GLY A 65 2.45 -4.81 21.39
N LEU A 66 2.05 -4.82 20.11
CA LEU A 66 1.53 -3.62 19.45
C LEU A 66 0.19 -3.19 20.06
N THR A 67 0.07 -1.88 20.25
CA THR A 67 -1.11 -1.18 20.74
C THR A 67 -1.23 0.16 20.01
N ASP A 68 -2.34 0.87 20.21
CA ASP A 68 -2.61 2.17 19.58
C ASP A 68 -1.57 3.27 19.88
N SER A 69 -0.93 3.19 21.04
CA SER A 69 0.16 4.08 21.46
C SER A 69 1.51 3.82 20.76
N LYS A 70 1.64 2.73 19.99
CA LYS A 70 2.88 2.36 19.32
C LYS A 70 3.00 2.97 17.92
N ARG A 71 4.24 3.11 17.49
CA ARG A 71 4.63 3.54 16.15
C ARG A 71 5.48 2.46 15.51
N VAL A 72 5.13 2.05 14.29
CA VAL A 72 5.78 0.97 13.54
C VAL A 72 6.42 1.55 12.28
N LEU A 73 7.61 1.04 11.94
CA LEU A 73 8.26 1.30 10.65
C LEU A 73 8.19 0.01 9.83
N ASP A 74 7.61 0.11 8.64
CA ASP A 74 7.49 -0.99 7.67
C ASP A 74 8.39 -0.68 6.46
N ILE A 75 9.47 -1.45 6.29
CA ILE A 75 10.49 -1.24 5.24
C ILE A 75 10.24 -2.22 4.11
N GLY A 76 10.12 -1.72 2.88
CA GLY A 76 9.63 -2.50 1.74
C GLY A 76 8.12 -2.71 1.83
N CYS A 77 7.39 -1.66 2.20
CA CYS A 77 5.97 -1.76 2.54
C CYS A 77 5.06 -2.08 1.35
N GLY A 78 5.56 -2.02 0.11
CA GLY A 78 4.80 -2.28 -1.10
C GLY A 78 3.51 -1.46 -1.17
N LEU A 79 2.39 -2.15 -1.47
CA LEU A 79 1.06 -1.56 -1.54
C LEU A 79 0.47 -1.19 -0.16
N GLY A 80 1.19 -1.44 0.94
CA GLY A 80 0.78 -1.08 2.30
C GLY A 80 -0.19 -2.06 2.97
N GLY A 81 -0.33 -3.30 2.46
CA GLY A 81 -1.23 -4.31 3.03
C GLY A 81 -0.90 -4.65 4.48
N SER A 82 0.37 -4.95 4.78
CA SER A 82 0.89 -5.17 6.14
C SER A 82 0.61 -3.98 7.05
N ALA A 83 0.91 -2.78 6.60
CA ALA A 83 0.69 -1.55 7.35
C ALA A 83 -0.80 -1.34 7.69
N ARG A 84 -1.71 -1.52 6.71
CA ARG A 84 -3.17 -1.49 6.94
C ARG A 84 -3.62 -2.56 7.93
N THR A 85 -3.12 -3.79 7.79
CA THR A 85 -3.41 -4.89 8.73
C THR A 85 -3.01 -4.54 10.15
N LEU A 86 -1.81 -3.99 10.36
CA LEU A 86 -1.33 -3.61 11.69
C LEU A 86 -2.12 -2.45 12.29
N ALA A 87 -2.43 -1.42 11.49
CA ALA A 87 -3.23 -0.30 11.96
C ALA A 87 -4.67 -0.70 12.28
N ALA A 88 -5.30 -1.55 11.46
CA ALA A 88 -6.66 -2.02 11.68
C ALA A 88 -6.79 -2.96 12.88
N GLU A 89 -5.84 -3.89 13.08
CA GLU A 89 -5.90 -4.89 14.16
C GLU A 89 -5.49 -4.28 15.52
N PHE A 90 -4.46 -3.43 15.54
CA PHE A 90 -3.85 -2.96 16.79
C PHE A 90 -4.05 -1.47 17.07
N GLY A 91 -4.61 -0.71 16.13
CA GLY A 91 -4.75 0.75 16.23
C GLY A 91 -3.43 1.50 16.16
N CYS A 92 -2.29 0.84 15.95
CA CYS A 92 -0.98 1.50 15.95
C CYS A 92 -0.81 2.46 14.76
N HIS A 93 0.17 3.36 14.86
CA HIS A 93 0.56 4.21 13.73
C HIS A 93 1.67 3.55 12.94
N VAL A 94 1.55 3.49 11.61
CA VAL A 94 2.56 2.84 10.77
C VAL A 94 3.13 3.85 9.77
N THR A 95 4.46 3.88 9.66
CA THR A 95 5.16 4.55 8.56
C THR A 95 5.73 3.50 7.62
N GLY A 96 5.26 3.46 6.38
CA GLY A 96 5.78 2.60 5.32
C GLY A 96 6.82 3.32 4.46
N ILE A 97 7.91 2.62 4.14
CA ILE A 97 8.93 3.07 3.18
C ILE A 97 9.08 2.01 2.09
N ASP A 98 9.12 2.45 0.83
CA ASP A 98 9.37 1.60 -0.33
C ASP A 98 10.08 2.39 -1.43
N LEU A 99 10.90 1.70 -2.24
CA LEU A 99 11.66 2.27 -3.35
C LEU A 99 10.80 2.52 -4.59
N SER A 100 9.60 1.94 -4.64
CA SER A 100 8.65 2.11 -5.74
C SER A 100 7.72 3.29 -5.45
N ALA A 101 7.89 4.40 -6.17
CA ALA A 101 7.01 5.55 -6.07
C ALA A 101 5.55 5.19 -6.40
N GLU A 102 5.37 4.25 -7.34
CA GLU A 102 4.10 3.66 -7.73
C GLU A 102 3.40 2.94 -6.59
N PHE A 103 4.15 2.13 -5.84
CA PHE A 103 3.63 1.42 -4.68
C PHE A 103 3.25 2.39 -3.58
N ILE A 104 4.09 3.39 -3.33
CA ILE A 104 3.80 4.43 -2.34
C ILE A 104 2.53 5.22 -2.70
N ASN A 105 2.33 5.56 -3.97
CA ASN A 105 1.10 6.20 -4.42
C ASN A 105 -0.13 5.31 -4.20
N ALA A 106 -0.06 4.06 -4.67
CA ALA A 106 -1.14 3.09 -4.47
C ALA A 106 -1.43 2.82 -2.98
N ALA A 107 -0.40 2.74 -2.15
CA ALA A 107 -0.55 2.53 -0.72
C ALA A 107 -1.31 3.66 -0.03
N ARG A 108 -1.09 4.92 -0.45
CA ARG A 108 -1.87 6.07 0.05
C ARG A 108 -3.32 5.98 -0.38
N VAL A 109 -3.57 5.81 -1.69
CA VAL A 109 -4.92 5.75 -2.25
C VAL A 109 -5.74 4.62 -1.60
N LEU A 110 -5.18 3.42 -1.50
CA LEU A 110 -5.86 2.28 -0.87
C LEU A 110 -6.12 2.52 0.62
N SER A 111 -5.18 3.15 1.33
CA SER A 111 -5.33 3.47 2.76
C SER A 111 -6.39 4.54 3.03
N GLU A 112 -6.51 5.54 2.15
CA GLU A 112 -7.60 6.53 2.19
C GLU A 112 -8.95 5.86 1.95
N ARG A 113 -9.04 4.99 0.94
CA ARG A 113 -10.28 4.28 0.57
C ARG A 113 -10.85 3.41 1.68
N VAL A 114 -10.01 2.86 2.54
CA VAL A 114 -10.45 2.05 3.69
C VAL A 114 -10.52 2.85 5.00
N GLY A 115 -10.40 4.18 4.94
CA GLY A 115 -10.55 5.06 6.10
C GLY A 115 -9.42 4.97 7.13
N LEU A 116 -8.21 4.57 6.74
CA LEU A 116 -7.05 4.40 7.64
C LEU A 116 -5.96 5.46 7.45
N ALA A 117 -6.19 6.48 6.63
CA ALA A 117 -5.20 7.50 6.30
C ALA A 117 -4.61 8.21 7.54
N ASP A 118 -5.40 8.43 8.59
CA ASP A 118 -4.95 9.13 9.80
C ASP A 118 -3.90 8.36 10.62
N ARG A 119 -3.79 7.05 10.40
CA ARG A 119 -2.84 6.17 11.12
C ARG A 119 -1.68 5.72 10.26
N LEU A 120 -1.67 6.07 8.97
CA LEU A 120 -0.74 5.54 7.99
C LEU A 120 -0.02 6.66 7.24
N ALA A 121 1.31 6.57 7.21
CA ALA A 121 2.14 7.46 6.41
C ALA A 121 3.03 6.64 5.47
N PHE A 122 3.07 6.97 4.19
CA PHE A 122 3.92 6.30 3.21
C PHE A 122 4.94 7.26 2.61
N ARG A 123 6.19 6.83 2.49
CA ARG A 123 7.32 7.63 1.98
C ARG A 123 8.10 6.83 0.96
N HIS A 124 8.47 7.49 -0.14
CA HIS A 124 9.39 6.91 -1.12
C HIS A 124 10.82 7.09 -0.62
N GLY A 125 11.62 6.02 -0.60
CA GLY A 125 13.01 6.04 -0.15
C GLY A 125 13.62 4.67 0.10
#